data_AF-W9DKV7-F1
#
_entry.id   AF-W9DKV7-F1
#
_cell.length_a   1.000
_cell.length_b   1.000
_cell.length_c   1.000
_cell.angle_alpha   90.00
_cell.angle_beta   90.00
_cell.angle_gamma   90.00
#
_symmetry.space_group_name_H-M   'P 1'
#
loop_
_entity.id
_entity.type
_entity.pdbx_description
1 polymer ?
#
loop_
_entity_poly.entity_id
_entity_poly.type
_entity_poly.pdbx_seq_one_letter_code
_entity_poly.pdbx_strand_id
1 'polypeptide(L)'
;MIFKGVREGRPYPDHKLSTRGWAKIPPRQLRLDQLITLTKVLALDKLLSEDSTFYGDLFAHVVRWEGDLYLEDGLHRAVRSALRNRNIIHARTLDLDALDLSEGARPLEEQLDDTAEIPARPRIVDVPPEPVRPPRGAPETPGGGGAHRRGARSTGWTSPSRPERPW
;
A
#
# COMPACT_ATOMS: atom_id res chain seq x y z
N MET A 1 13.78 7.69 12.23
CA MET A 1 13.25 9.03 11.91
C MET A 1 11.83 8.85 11.36
N ILE A 2 10.85 9.69 11.74
CA ILE A 2 9.43 9.50 11.33
C ILE A 2 9.21 9.90 9.87
N PHE A 3 9.82 11.00 9.43
CA PHE A 3 9.74 11.53 8.06
C PHE A 3 11.11 11.47 7.38
N LYS A 4 11.14 11.51 6.04
CA LYS A 4 12.38 11.63 5.26
C LYS A 4 13.08 12.97 5.52
N GLY A 5 12.29 14.04 5.65
CA GLY A 5 12.80 15.39 5.88
C GLY A 5 11.68 16.40 6.11
N VAL A 6 12.07 17.63 6.42
CA VAL A 6 11.17 18.78 6.58
C VAL A 6 11.68 19.89 5.67
N ARG A 7 10.80 20.41 4.82
CA ARG A 7 11.10 21.50 3.88
C ARG A 7 10.12 22.65 4.11
N GLU A 8 10.56 23.86 3.77
CA GLU A 8 9.69 25.04 3.74
C GLU A 8 9.40 25.41 2.29
N GLY A 9 8.12 25.60 1.98
CA GLY A 9 7.67 25.91 0.63
C GLY A 9 7.61 24.71 -0.31
N ARG A 10 6.78 24.82 -1.35
CA ARG A 10 6.58 23.79 -2.37
C ARG A 10 7.71 23.88 -3.41
N PRO A 11 8.44 22.80 -3.70
CA PRO A 11 9.46 22.79 -4.75
C PRO A 11 8.89 22.61 -6.17
N TYR A 12 7.59 22.38 -6.28
CA TYR A 12 6.88 22.14 -7.52
C TYR A 12 5.96 23.31 -7.89
N PRO A 13 5.59 23.45 -9.18
CA PRO A 13 4.60 24.43 -9.63
C PRO A 13 3.24 24.27 -8.95
N ASP A 14 2.47 25.36 -8.84
CA ASP A 14 1.12 25.30 -8.28
C ASP A 14 0.17 24.52 -9.22
N HIS A 15 -0.25 23.35 -8.75
CA HIS A 15 -1.11 22.43 -9.50
C HIS A 15 -2.61 22.80 -9.41
N LYS A 16 -2.99 23.79 -8.59
CA LYS A 16 -4.37 24.33 -8.47
C LYS A 16 -5.49 23.27 -8.35
N LEU A 17 -5.16 22.10 -7.81
CA LEU A 17 -6.10 20.99 -7.74
C LEU A 17 -7.14 21.28 -6.65
N SER A 18 -8.42 21.24 -7.03
CA SER A 18 -9.52 21.46 -6.09
C SER A 18 -9.67 20.28 -5.12
N THR A 19 -10.35 20.49 -3.98
CA THR A 19 -10.70 19.39 -3.05
C THR A 19 -11.49 18.28 -3.75
N ARG A 20 -12.31 18.62 -4.74
CA ARG A 20 -13.06 17.63 -5.54
C ARG A 20 -12.14 16.86 -6.49
N GLY A 21 -11.15 17.52 -7.07
CA GLY A 21 -10.12 16.89 -7.88
C GLY A 21 -9.30 15.87 -7.07
N TRP A 22 -8.95 16.20 -5.83
CA TRP A 22 -8.31 15.23 -4.92
C TRP A 22 -9.16 13.98 -4.70
N ALA A 23 -10.48 14.11 -4.55
CA ALA A 23 -11.36 12.97 -4.34
C ALA A 23 -11.33 11.93 -5.48
N LYS A 24 -10.98 12.34 -6.71
CA LYS A 24 -10.79 11.45 -7.88
C LYS A 24 -9.57 10.55 -7.75
N ILE A 25 -8.53 10.98 -7.02
CA ILE A 25 -7.29 10.23 -6.85
C ILE A 25 -7.52 9.11 -5.82
N PRO A 26 -7.40 7.83 -6.17
CA PRO A 26 -7.64 6.76 -5.21
C PRO A 26 -6.63 6.81 -4.05
N PRO A 27 -7.07 6.59 -2.80
CA PRO A 27 -6.17 6.58 -1.66
C PRO A 27 -5.23 5.37 -1.73
N ARG A 28 -3.95 5.61 -1.42
CA ARG A 28 -2.89 4.60 -1.38
C ARG A 28 -2.21 4.61 -0.02
N GLN A 29 -1.59 3.48 0.30
CA GLN A 29 -0.84 3.30 1.52
C GLN A 29 0.61 3.77 1.33
N LEU A 30 1.07 4.73 2.13
CA LEU A 30 2.43 5.28 2.07
C LEU A 30 3.14 5.16 3.41
N ARG A 31 4.46 4.92 3.38
CA ARG A 31 5.26 4.92 4.60
C ARG A 31 5.65 6.33 4.99
N LEU A 32 5.62 6.62 6.29
CA LEU A 32 5.94 7.95 6.81
C LEU A 32 7.40 8.35 6.53
N ASP A 33 8.32 7.38 6.60
CA ASP A 33 9.76 7.60 6.41
C ASP A 33 10.15 7.95 4.96
N GLN A 34 9.22 7.85 4.02
CA GLN A 34 9.39 8.27 2.63
C GLN A 34 8.92 9.71 2.38
N LEU A 35 8.17 10.30 3.32
CA LEU A 35 7.52 11.59 3.12
C LEU A 35 8.40 12.75 3.60
N ILE A 36 8.40 13.83 2.83
CA ILE A 36 8.98 15.13 3.17
C ILE A 36 7.84 16.08 3.53
N THR A 37 7.83 16.63 4.73
CA THR A 37 6.74 17.54 5.14
C THR A 37 7.01 18.95 4.62
N LEU A 38 5.98 19.65 4.15
CA LEU A 38 6.07 21.04 3.68
C LEU A 38 5.79 22.08 4.77
N THR A 39 5.21 21.63 5.89
CA THR A 39 4.89 22.45 7.06
C THR A 39 5.82 22.08 8.22
N LYS A 40 6.39 23.10 8.86
CA LYS A 40 7.27 22.97 10.04
C LYS A 40 6.51 22.99 11.36
N VAL A 41 5.36 23.67 11.38
CA VAL A 41 4.62 23.94 12.62
C VAL A 41 3.54 22.88 12.82
N LEU A 42 3.57 22.24 13.98
CA LEU A 42 2.53 21.33 14.43
C LEU A 42 1.77 21.95 15.59
N ALA A 43 0.47 22.13 15.40
CA ALA A 43 -0.45 22.61 16.44
C ALA A 43 -0.87 21.44 17.35
N LEU A 44 -0.54 21.52 18.65
CA LEU A 44 -0.77 20.43 19.61
C LEU A 44 -2.25 20.25 19.96
N ASP A 45 -3.00 21.34 20.06
CA ASP A 45 -4.45 21.35 20.23
C ASP A 45 -5.14 20.57 19.11
N LYS A 46 -4.71 20.79 17.86
CA LYS A 46 -5.18 20.03 16.70
C LYS A 46 -4.73 18.59 16.78
N LEU A 47 -3.49 18.29 17.18
CA LEU A 47 -3.03 16.90 17.27
C LEU A 47 -3.85 16.06 18.27
N LEU A 48 -4.22 16.65 19.41
CA LEU A 48 -4.91 15.98 20.52
C LEU A 48 -6.43 15.99 20.39
N SER A 49 -6.99 16.88 19.56
CA SER A 49 -8.44 16.95 19.34
C SER A 49 -9.00 15.63 18.80
N GLU A 50 -10.12 15.18 19.36
CA GLU A 50 -10.87 14.00 18.93
C GLU A 50 -11.49 14.19 17.52
N ASP A 51 -11.81 15.44 17.15
CA ASP A 51 -12.36 15.84 15.84
C ASP A 51 -11.28 16.11 14.78
N SER A 52 -10.03 15.77 15.05
CA SER A 52 -8.88 16.17 14.22
C SER A 52 -8.75 15.36 12.91
N THR A 53 -9.84 14.76 12.47
CA THR A 53 -10.05 14.24 11.11
C THR A 53 -11.10 15.04 10.33
N PHE A 54 -11.65 16.12 10.90
CA PHE A 54 -12.98 16.58 10.48
C PHE A 54 -13.01 17.78 9.53
N TYR A 55 -11.89 18.50 9.32
CA TYR A 55 -11.86 19.58 8.33
C TYR A 55 -11.09 19.15 7.09
N GLY A 56 -11.81 18.61 6.10
CA GLY A 56 -11.25 18.30 4.77
C GLY A 56 -11.34 16.82 4.39
N ASP A 57 -10.32 16.33 3.68
CA ASP A 57 -10.25 14.96 3.18
C ASP A 57 -9.89 13.98 4.33
N LEU A 58 -10.48 12.78 4.30
CA LEU A 58 -10.17 11.69 5.23
C LEU A 58 -8.74 11.17 5.03
N PHE A 59 -8.18 11.37 3.85
CA PHE A 59 -6.85 10.95 3.46
C PHE A 59 -5.88 12.13 3.47
N ALA A 60 -4.59 11.85 3.68
CA ALA A 60 -3.56 12.88 3.49
C ALA A 60 -3.39 13.22 2.00
N HIS A 61 -2.91 14.43 1.70
CA HIS A 61 -2.54 14.85 0.34
C HIS A 61 -1.03 14.80 0.19
N VAL A 62 -0.58 14.03 -0.78
CA VAL A 62 0.84 13.85 -1.10
C VAL A 62 1.06 14.19 -2.56
N VAL A 63 2.11 14.95 -2.84
CA VAL A 63 2.54 15.31 -4.18
C VAL A 63 3.86 14.61 -4.47
N ARG A 64 3.95 13.88 -5.57
CA ARG A 64 5.21 13.35 -6.09
C ARG A 64 5.81 14.34 -7.07
N TRP A 65 7.05 14.74 -6.82
CA TRP A 65 7.80 15.66 -7.67
C TRP A 65 9.29 15.32 -7.64
N GLU A 66 9.90 15.24 -8.81
CA GLU A 66 11.31 14.88 -9.01
C GLU A 66 11.69 13.58 -8.26
N GLY A 67 10.77 12.63 -8.18
CA GLY A 67 10.96 11.35 -7.48
C GLY A 67 10.81 11.39 -5.95
N ASP A 68 10.56 12.56 -5.35
CA ASP A 68 10.31 12.72 -3.92
C ASP A 68 8.82 12.85 -3.59
N LEU A 69 8.43 12.41 -2.39
CA LEU A 69 7.05 12.48 -1.90
C LEU A 69 6.91 13.60 -0.87
N TYR A 70 6.14 14.63 -1.22
CA TYR A 70 5.89 15.79 -0.39
C TYR A 70 4.52 15.69 0.27
N LEU A 71 4.49 15.70 1.60
CA LEU A 71 3.26 15.75 2.40
C LEU A 71 2.78 17.20 2.47
N GLU A 72 1.70 17.46 1.74
CA GLU A 72 1.12 18.79 1.58
C GLU A 72 0.01 19.06 2.59
N ASP A 73 -0.81 18.04 2.87
CA ASP A 73 -1.83 18.08 3.92
C ASP A 73 -1.89 16.75 4.69
N GLY A 74 -2.37 16.81 5.93
CA GLY A 74 -2.51 15.66 6.82
C GLY A 74 -1.30 15.42 7.73
N LEU A 75 -0.49 16.46 8.01
CA LEU A 75 0.64 16.38 8.93
C LEU A 75 0.24 15.83 10.32
N HIS A 76 -0.82 16.37 10.93
CA HIS A 76 -1.30 15.89 12.23
C HIS A 76 -1.74 14.43 12.20
N ARG A 77 -2.36 14.00 11.09
CA ARG A 77 -2.77 12.60 10.86
C ARG A 77 -1.56 11.67 10.80
N ALA A 78 -0.52 12.08 10.06
CA ALA A 78 0.74 11.36 9.94
C ALA A 78 1.45 11.22 11.30
N VAL A 79 1.57 12.33 12.03
CA VAL A 79 2.20 12.33 13.37
C VAL A 79 1.38 11.51 14.36
N ARG A 80 0.06 11.59 14.36
CA ARG A 80 -0.79 10.72 15.20
C ARG A 80 -0.59 9.24 14.90
N SER A 81 -0.49 8.85 13.63
CA SER A 81 -0.17 7.47 13.25
C SER A 81 1.19 7.05 13.80
N ALA A 82 2.21 7.89 13.65
CA ALA A 82 3.55 7.64 14.19
C ALA A 82 3.55 7.45 15.71
N LEU A 83 2.82 8.29 16.45
CA LEU A 83 2.67 8.19 17.91
C LEU A 83 1.97 6.90 18.36
N ARG A 84 1.15 6.30 17.48
CA ARG A 84 0.51 5.00 17.70
C ARG A 84 1.39 3.83 17.21
N ASN A 85 2.68 4.04 16.98
CA ASN A 85 3.61 3.07 16.39
C ASN A 85 3.18 2.56 15.00
N ARG A 86 2.42 3.34 14.24
CA ARG A 86 2.04 3.03 12.85
C ARG A 86 2.86 3.90 11.91
N ASN A 87 3.85 3.31 11.26
CA ASN A 87 4.73 3.98 10.29
C ASN A 87 4.11 4.13 8.89
N ILE A 88 2.77 4.07 8.80
CA ILE A 88 2.02 4.06 7.56
C ILE A 88 0.82 5.01 7.65
N ILE A 89 0.53 5.71 6.55
CA ILE A 89 -0.64 6.57 6.37
C ILE A 89 -1.35 6.25 5.06
N HIS A 90 -2.67 6.47 5.01
CA HIS A 90 -3.43 6.48 3.77
C HIS A 90 -3.45 7.90 3.20
N ALA A 91 -2.98 8.04 1.97
CA ALA A 91 -2.85 9.32 1.30
C ALA A 91 -3.27 9.21 -0.16
N ARG A 92 -3.78 10.31 -0.70
CA ARG A 92 -3.97 10.49 -2.13
C ARG A 92 -2.68 11.07 -2.70
N THR A 93 -2.16 10.45 -3.75
CA THR A 93 -0.88 10.85 -4.33
C THR A 93 -1.11 11.46 -5.71
N LEU A 94 -0.87 12.76 -5.82
CA LEU A 94 -0.81 13.46 -7.09
C LEU A 94 0.59 13.31 -7.66
N ASP A 95 0.68 12.78 -8.87
CA ASP A 95 1.94 12.51 -9.54
C ASP A 95 2.24 13.59 -10.58
N LEU A 96 2.96 14.64 -10.18
CA LEU A 96 3.27 15.75 -11.06
C LEU A 96 4.37 15.41 -12.08
N ASP A 97 5.17 14.38 -11.81
CA ASP A 97 6.19 13.89 -12.76
C ASP A 97 5.56 13.20 -13.99
N ALA A 98 4.33 12.71 -13.83
CA ALA A 98 3.58 12.02 -14.88
C ALA A 98 2.57 12.92 -15.61
N LEU A 99 2.31 14.13 -15.10
CA LEU A 99 1.31 15.06 -15.62
C LEU A 99 1.99 16.17 -16.43
N ASP A 100 1.30 16.64 -17.47
CA ASP A 100 1.78 17.77 -18.26
C ASP A 100 1.35 19.08 -17.59
N LEU A 101 2.34 19.83 -17.09
CA LEU A 101 2.17 21.09 -16.38
C LEU A 101 2.48 22.32 -17.26
N SER A 102 2.63 22.16 -18.58
CA SER A 102 2.93 23.27 -19.49
C SER A 102 1.76 24.27 -19.60
N GLU A 103 2.06 25.56 -19.79
CA GLU A 103 1.03 26.58 -20.01
C GLU A 103 0.28 26.32 -21.33
N GLY A 104 -0.95 25.82 -21.21
CA GLY A 104 -1.78 25.41 -22.36
C GLY A 104 -2.15 23.92 -22.35
N ALA A 105 -1.61 23.13 -21.42
CA ALA A 105 -2.02 21.74 -21.21
C ALA A 105 -3.49 21.64 -20.78
N ARG A 106 -4.09 20.47 -21.03
CA ARG A 106 -5.46 20.17 -20.58
C ARG A 106 -5.58 20.34 -19.06
N PRO A 107 -6.74 20.75 -18.52
CA PRO A 107 -6.94 20.89 -17.08
C PRO A 107 -6.53 19.62 -16.32
N LEU A 108 -5.83 19.78 -15.19
CA LEU A 108 -5.29 18.66 -14.40
C LEU A 108 -6.38 17.66 -14.01
N GLU A 109 -7.58 18.15 -13.70
CA GLU A 109 -8.73 17.31 -13.34
C GLU A 109 -9.21 16.39 -14.47
N GLU A 110 -9.00 16.77 -15.74
CA GLU A 110 -9.29 15.93 -16.92
C GLU A 110 -8.18 14.90 -17.14
N GLN A 111 -6.90 15.29 -16.94
CA GLN A 111 -5.77 14.36 -17.02
C GLN A 111 -5.82 13.25 -15.95
N LEU A 112 -6.40 13.57 -14.77
CA LEU A 112 -6.62 12.60 -13.70
C LEU A 112 -7.67 11.55 -14.04
N ASP A 113 -8.67 11.87 -14.88
CA ASP A 113 -9.70 10.92 -15.30
C ASP A 113 -9.09 9.82 -16.19
N ASP A 114 -8.17 10.19 -17.09
CA ASP A 114 -7.40 9.26 -17.94
C ASP A 114 -6.53 8.30 -17.11
N THR A 115 -6.01 8.77 -15.96
CA THR A 115 -5.14 7.98 -15.07
C THR A 115 -5.93 7.09 -14.11
N ALA A 116 -7.14 7.49 -13.74
CA ALA A 116 -8.00 6.75 -12.82
C ALA A 116 -8.59 5.47 -13.44
N GLU A 117 -8.65 5.36 -14.78
CA GLU A 117 -9.17 4.19 -15.48
C GLU A 117 -8.24 2.97 -15.47
N ILE A 118 -6.98 3.09 -15.04
CA ILE A 118 -6.06 1.95 -14.98
C ILE A 118 -6.23 1.22 -13.64
N PRO A 119 -6.87 0.04 -13.59
CA PRO A 119 -6.92 -0.72 -12.35
C PRO A 119 -5.50 -1.16 -12.03
N ALA A 120 -5.01 -0.75 -10.86
CA ALA A 120 -3.71 -1.13 -10.30
C ALA A 120 -3.67 -2.65 -10.02
N ARG A 121 -3.51 -3.45 -11.08
CA ARG A 121 -2.93 -4.78 -10.96
C ARG A 121 -1.42 -4.57 -10.87
N PRO A 122 -0.73 -5.10 -9.83
CA PRO A 122 0.72 -5.16 -9.92
C PRO A 122 1.05 -5.98 -11.16
N ARG A 123 1.77 -5.37 -12.13
CA ARG A 123 2.47 -6.15 -13.15
C ARG A 123 3.50 -6.98 -12.38
N ILE A 124 3.12 -8.21 -12.05
CA ILE A 124 4.08 -9.26 -11.78
C ILE A 124 4.87 -9.35 -13.08
N VAL A 125 6.06 -8.76 -13.08
CA VAL A 125 7.10 -9.07 -14.07
C VAL A 125 7.18 -10.58 -14.12
N ASP A 126 7.00 -11.14 -15.32
CA ASP A 126 7.16 -12.56 -15.60
C ASP A 126 8.54 -13.00 -15.08
N VAL A 127 8.57 -13.53 -13.85
CA VAL A 127 9.73 -14.26 -13.35
C VAL A 127 9.70 -15.58 -14.13
N PRO A 128 10.70 -15.87 -14.98
CA PRO A 128 10.77 -17.15 -15.66
C PRO A 128 10.83 -18.25 -14.59
N PRO A 129 10.05 -19.34 -14.71
CA PRO A 129 10.14 -20.42 -13.75
C PRO A 129 11.56 -20.99 -13.79
N GLU A 130 12.25 -21.02 -12.64
CA GLU A 130 13.55 -21.68 -12.55
C GLU A 130 13.42 -23.14 -13.02
N PRO A 131 14.40 -23.66 -13.77
CA PRO A 131 14.39 -25.05 -14.18
C PRO A 131 14.57 -25.95 -12.95
N VAL A 132 13.50 -26.70 -12.64
CA VAL A 132 13.51 -27.76 -11.62
C VAL A 132 14.63 -28.75 -11.95
N ARG A 133 15.70 -28.78 -11.14
CA ARG A 133 16.73 -29.81 -11.24
C ARG A 133 16.14 -31.16 -10.83
N PRO A 134 16.30 -32.23 -11.62
CA PRO A 134 15.89 -33.56 -11.19
C PRO A 134 16.78 -34.05 -10.04
N PRO A 135 16.24 -34.77 -9.05
CA PRO A 135 17.06 -35.38 -8.01
C PRO A 135 17.99 -36.43 -8.62
N ARG A 136 19.26 -36.34 -8.20
CA ARG A 136 20.38 -37.12 -8.69
C ARG A 136 20.29 -38.56 -8.18
N GLY A 137 20.13 -39.52 -9.10
CA GLY A 137 20.60 -40.92 -9.04
C GLY A 137 20.15 -41.79 -7.85
N ALA A 138 19.21 -42.70 -8.10
CA ALA A 138 19.08 -43.93 -7.31
C ALA A 138 20.16 -44.94 -7.76
N PRO A 139 20.77 -45.73 -6.85
CA PRO A 139 21.56 -46.89 -7.24
C PRO A 139 20.65 -48.12 -7.41
N GLU A 140 20.88 -48.86 -8.50
CA GLU A 140 20.18 -50.09 -8.83
C GLU A 140 20.58 -51.27 -7.92
N THR A 141 19.56 -52.07 -7.60
CA THR A 141 19.47 -53.33 -6.83
C THR A 141 20.40 -54.46 -7.35
N PRO A 142 20.65 -55.56 -6.59
CA PRO A 142 19.69 -56.67 -6.65
C PRO A 142 19.60 -57.60 -5.41
N GLY A 143 18.42 -58.21 -5.26
CA GLY A 143 18.31 -59.59 -4.78
C GLY A 143 17.59 -59.79 -3.45
N GLY A 144 16.47 -60.51 -3.49
CA GLY A 144 15.86 -61.12 -2.30
C GLY A 144 14.35 -61.23 -2.40
N GLY A 145 13.86 -62.42 -2.73
CA GLY A 145 12.44 -62.71 -2.94
C GLY A 145 11.58 -62.65 -1.68
N GLY A 146 10.26 -62.65 -1.88
CA GLY A 146 9.31 -62.77 -0.78
C GLY A 146 7.90 -62.39 -1.18
N ALA A 147 7.06 -63.39 -1.40
CA ALA A 147 5.67 -63.27 -1.80
C ALA A 147 4.72 -62.91 -0.64
N HIS A 148 3.47 -62.57 -1.01
CA HIS A 148 2.24 -62.47 -0.18
C HIS A 148 2.12 -61.15 0.62
N ARG A 149 0.97 -60.47 0.81
CA ARG A 149 -0.46 -60.86 0.86
C ARG A 149 -1.31 -59.57 0.77
N ARG A 150 -2.53 -59.64 0.24
CA ARG A 150 -3.58 -58.61 0.42
C ARG A 150 -4.00 -58.51 1.89
N GLY A 151 -4.42 -57.33 2.33
CA GLY A 151 -5.15 -57.15 3.59
C GLY A 151 -5.57 -55.69 3.83
N ALA A 152 -6.87 -55.47 3.88
CA ALA A 152 -7.54 -54.18 4.09
C ALA A 152 -7.40 -53.66 5.53
N ARG A 153 -7.56 -52.34 5.74
CA ARG A 153 -8.76 -51.72 6.36
C ARG A 153 -8.50 -50.28 6.79
N SER A 154 -9.55 -49.50 6.59
CA SER A 154 -9.81 -48.15 7.08
C SER A 154 -9.92 -48.08 8.60
N THR A 155 -9.36 -47.03 9.18
CA THR A 155 -9.78 -46.35 10.43
C THR A 155 -9.25 -44.93 10.30
N GLY A 156 -10.00 -43.84 10.33
CA GLY A 156 -11.24 -43.54 11.04
C GLY A 156 -11.02 -42.14 11.59
N TRP A 157 -11.34 -41.10 10.81
CA TRP A 157 -11.20 -39.70 11.24
C TRP A 157 -12.56 -39.23 11.72
N THR A 158 -12.68 -38.97 13.02
CA THR A 158 -13.92 -38.46 13.64
C THR A 158 -13.71 -36.99 13.99
N SER A 159 -14.53 -36.11 13.40
CA SER A 159 -14.60 -34.69 13.77
C SER A 159 -15.27 -34.52 15.13
N PRO A 160 -14.81 -33.62 16.03
CA PRO A 160 -15.53 -33.32 17.26
C PRO A 160 -16.72 -32.40 16.99
N SER A 161 -17.87 -32.73 17.59
CA SER A 161 -19.12 -31.98 17.57
C SER A 161 -19.08 -30.77 18.52
N ARG A 162 -19.61 -29.64 18.04
CA ARG A 162 -19.81 -28.37 18.75
C ARG A 162 -20.99 -28.50 19.71
N PRO A 163 -20.90 -28.13 21.00
CA PRO A 163 -22.06 -28.09 21.87
C PRO A 163 -22.89 -26.83 21.60
N GLU A 164 -24.14 -27.04 21.17
CA GLU A 164 -25.22 -26.07 21.32
C GLU A 164 -25.58 -25.91 22.81
N ARG A 165 -25.84 -24.69 23.23
CA ARG A 165 -26.52 -24.39 24.50
C ARG A 165 -27.74 -23.53 24.20
N PRO A 166 -28.93 -23.90 24.69
CA PRO A 166 -30.13 -23.10 24.52
C PRO A 166 -30.50 -22.30 25.79
N TRP A 167 -31.36 -21.31 25.53
CA TRP A 167 -32.13 -20.38 26.39
C TRP A 167 -31.35 -19.20 26.98
#